data_AF-A0A9J6FDX3-F1
#
_entry.id   AF-A0A9J6FDX3-F1
#
_cell.length_a   1.000
_cell.length_b   1.000
_cell.length_c   1.000
_cell.angle_alpha   90.00
_cell.angle_beta   90.00
_cell.angle_gamma   90.00
#
_symmetry.space_group_name_H-M   'P 1'
#
loop_
_entity.id
_entity.type
_entity.pdbx_description
1 polymer ?
#
loop_
_entity_poly.entity_id
_entity_poly.type
_entity_poly.pdbx_seq_one_letter_code
_entity_poly.pdbx_strand_id
1 'polypeptide(L)'
;MSSHWVTLETALDWLIQELPAVKVLCRRNARGGGLYNRLNLSVTDKDFLSKALLLRKCTDLFIGYLTLFQNTEPLLHILFSEMEVLMMKVLRHFSVPRSLPGKLR
;
A
#
# COMPACT_ATOMS: atom_id res chain seq x y z
N MET A 1 -21.95 -1.06 -6.06
CA MET A 1 -20.75 -0.29 -6.42
C MET A 1 -19.53 -1.20 -6.27
N SER A 2 -18.83 -1.51 -7.36
CA SER A 2 -17.56 -2.25 -7.30
C SER A 2 -16.45 -1.27 -6.92
N SER A 3 -16.17 -1.11 -5.63
CA SER A 3 -15.03 -0.31 -5.20
C SER A 3 -13.76 -1.11 -5.46
N HIS A 4 -13.08 -0.81 -6.58
CA HIS A 4 -11.76 -1.37 -6.90
C HIS A 4 -10.78 -1.32 -5.72
N TRP A 5 -10.97 -0.34 -4.82
CA TRP A 5 -10.25 -0.18 -3.55
C TRP A 5 -10.48 -1.31 -2.54
N VAL A 6 -11.71 -1.83 -2.41
CA VAL A 6 -12.02 -2.96 -1.50
C VAL A 6 -11.41 -4.25 -2.02
N THR A 7 -11.46 -4.45 -3.35
CA THR A 7 -10.76 -5.56 -3.99
C THR A 7 -9.24 -5.46 -3.79
N LEU A 8 -8.67 -4.25 -3.90
CA LEU A 8 -7.25 -4.00 -3.67
C LEU A 8 -6.83 -4.26 -2.22
N GLU A 9 -7.62 -3.81 -1.24
CA GLU A 9 -7.41 -4.10 0.18
C GLU A 9 -7.30 -5.61 0.43
N THR A 10 -8.28 -6.37 -0.06
CA THR A 10 -8.34 -7.82 0.13
C THR A 10 -7.16 -8.52 -0.57
N ALA A 11 -6.84 -8.08 -1.79
CA ALA A 11 -5.71 -8.62 -2.55
C ALA A 11 -4.36 -8.33 -1.87
N LEU A 12 -4.20 -7.16 -1.26
CA LEU A 12 -2.98 -6.80 -0.52
C LEU A 12 -2.84 -7.63 0.76
N ASP A 13 -3.93 -7.84 1.49
CA ASP A 13 -3.91 -8.70 2.69
C ASP A 13 -3.47 -10.12 2.34
N TRP A 14 -4.06 -10.70 1.29
CA TRP A 14 -3.68 -12.03 0.83
C TRP A 14 -2.22 -12.08 0.37
N LEU A 15 -1.77 -11.07 -0.38
CA LEU A 15 -0.38 -11.00 -0.82
C LEU A 15 0.60 -10.90 0.35
N ILE A 16 0.27 -10.10 1.38
CA ILE A 16 1.12 -9.92 2.57
C ILE A 16 1.19 -11.22 3.37
N GLN A 17 0.05 -11.90 3.58
CA GLN A 17 -0.03 -13.16 4.30
C GLN A 17 0.71 -14.29 3.57
N GLU A 18 0.53 -14.39 2.25
CA GLU A 18 1.10 -15.46 1.42
C GLU A 18 2.51 -15.15 0.92
N LEU A 19 3.06 -13.97 1.20
CA LEU A 19 4.39 -13.56 0.74
C LEU A 19 5.50 -14.60 1.05
N PRO A 20 5.54 -15.24 2.24
CA PRO A 20 6.51 -16.28 2.53
C PRO A 20 6.35 -17.51 1.62
N ALA A 21 5.12 -17.94 1.36
CA ALA A 21 4.82 -19.06 0.48
C ALA A 21 5.21 -18.75 -0.97
N VAL A 22 4.88 -17.55 -1.46
CA VAL A 22 5.28 -17.06 -2.79
C VAL A 22 6.81 -17.03 -2.93
N LYS A 23 7.54 -16.56 -1.90
CA LYS A 23 9.01 -16.59 -1.88
C LYS A 23 9.57 -18.00 -2.03
N VAL A 24 8.99 -18.98 -1.33
CA VAL A 24 9.42 -20.39 -1.42
C VAL A 24 9.12 -20.97 -2.79
N LEU A 25 7.93 -20.68 -3.34
CA LEU A 25 7.52 -21.13 -4.68
C LEU A 25 8.48 -20.57 -5.75
N CYS A 26 8.74 -19.26 -5.70
CA CYS A 26 9.63 -18.58 -6.64
C CYS A 26 11.06 -19.12 -6.61
N ARG A 27 11.56 -19.52 -5.44
CA ARG A 27 12.88 -20.16 -5.29
C ARG A 27 12.92 -21.58 -5.85
N ARG A 28 11.85 -22.36 -5.67
CA ARG A 28 11.79 -23.76 -6.14
C ARG A 28 11.69 -23.87 -7.66
N ASN A 29 11.04 -22.91 -8.31
CA ASN A 29 10.83 -22.92 -9.76
C ASN A 29 11.83 -22.01 -10.49
N ALA A 30 13.12 -22.14 -10.19
CA ALA A 30 14.21 -21.37 -10.82
C ALA A 30 14.32 -21.56 -12.36
N ARG A 31 13.58 -22.52 -12.94
CA ARG A 31 13.47 -22.74 -14.39
C ARG A 31 12.28 -22.01 -15.04
N GLY A 32 11.55 -21.19 -14.29
CA GLY A 32 10.49 -20.36 -14.86
C GLY A 32 11.05 -19.33 -15.84
N GLY A 33 10.36 -19.10 -16.95
CA GLY A 33 10.78 -18.14 -17.98
C GLY A 33 10.89 -16.69 -17.46
N GLY A 34 11.14 -15.73 -18.37
CA GLY A 34 11.44 -14.33 -18.00
C GLY A 34 10.45 -13.66 -17.04
N LEU A 35 9.16 -14.02 -17.10
CA LEU A 35 8.13 -13.51 -16.18
C LEU A 35 8.36 -13.98 -14.73
N TYR A 36 8.79 -15.22 -14.55
CA TYR A 36 9.06 -15.81 -13.24
C TYR A 36 10.28 -15.18 -12.58
N ASN A 37 11.31 -14.90 -13.38
CA ASN A 37 12.50 -14.17 -12.92
C ASN A 37 12.17 -12.76 -12.47
N ARG A 38 11.30 -12.03 -13.18
CA ARG A 38 10.84 -10.70 -12.78
C ARG A 38 10.06 -10.74 -11.47
N LEU A 39 9.14 -11.70 -11.33
CA LEU A 39 8.37 -11.92 -10.10
C LEU A 39 9.29 -12.24 -8.92
N ASN A 40 10.26 -13.14 -9.13
CA ASN A 40 11.24 -13.49 -8.11
C ASN A 40 12.07 -12.27 -7.69
N LEU A 41 12.55 -11.46 -8.63
CA LEU A 41 13.28 -10.21 -8.33
C LEU A 41 12.43 -9.23 -7.50
N SER A 42 11.16 -9.04 -7.86
CA SER A 42 10.26 -8.16 -7.11
C SER A 42 9.96 -8.69 -5.71
N VAL A 43 9.69 -9.99 -5.57
CA VAL A 43 9.32 -10.60 -4.29
C VAL A 43 10.53 -10.78 -3.36
N THR A 44 11.73 -10.93 -3.91
CA THR A 44 12.98 -11.01 -3.13
C THR A 44 13.54 -9.66 -2.71
N ASP A 45 13.03 -8.56 -3.27
CA ASP A 45 13.35 -7.21 -2.80
C ASP A 45 13.04 -7.10 -1.29
N LYS A 46 14.04 -6.65 -0.53
CA LYS A 46 13.94 -6.47 0.93
C LYS A 46 12.88 -5.43 1.28
N ASP A 47 12.67 -4.46 0.40
CA ASP A 47 11.70 -3.39 0.60
C ASP A 47 10.29 -3.75 0.12
N PHE A 48 10.11 -4.91 -0.53
CA PHE A 48 8.80 -5.31 -1.08
C PHE A 48 7.71 -5.36 -0.01
N LEU A 49 8.00 -5.98 1.13
CA LEU A 49 7.04 -6.07 2.23
C LEU A 49 6.71 -4.69 2.80
N SER A 50 7.72 -3.84 2.98
CA SER A 50 7.54 -2.46 3.44
C SER A 50 6.68 -1.64 2.46
N LYS A 51 6.91 -1.79 1.16
CA LYS A 51 6.11 -1.16 0.09
C LYS A 51 4.67 -1.67 0.09
N ALA A 52 4.46 -2.99 0.25
CA ALA A 52 3.13 -3.58 0.34
C ALA A 52 2.36 -3.10 1.58
N LEU A 53 3.01 -3.03 2.74
CA LEU A 53 2.43 -2.50 3.98
C LEU A 53 2.10 -1.01 3.88
N LEU A 54 2.96 -0.22 3.23
CA LEU A 54 2.68 1.19 2.95
C LEU A 54 1.45 1.32 2.05
N LEU A 55 1.38 0.53 0.98
CA LEU A 55 0.25 0.54 0.07
C LEU A 55 -1.06 0.14 0.76
N ARG A 56 -1.01 -0.88 1.64
CA ARG A 56 -2.15 -1.29 2.47
C ARG A 56 -2.67 -0.14 3.33
N LYS A 57 -1.77 0.56 4.04
CA LYS A 57 -2.14 1.75 4.82
C LYS A 57 -2.75 2.87 3.98
N CYS A 58 -2.21 3.10 2.77
CA CYS A 58 -2.80 4.06 1.85
C CYS A 58 -4.21 3.64 1.43
N THR A 59 -4.41 2.36 1.10
CA THR A 59 -5.73 1.82 0.76
C THR A 59 -6.75 2.04 1.90
N ASP A 60 -6.36 1.83 3.16
CA ASP A 60 -7.23 2.10 4.31
C ASP A 60 -7.70 3.55 4.38
N LEU A 61 -6.78 4.50 4.12
CA LEU A 61 -7.10 5.92 4.09
C LEU A 61 -8.13 6.26 3.01
N PHE A 62 -7.95 5.70 1.81
CA PHE A 62 -8.88 5.91 0.70
C PHE A 62 -10.24 5.25 0.94
N ILE A 63 -10.27 4.05 1.51
CA ILE A 63 -11.52 3.37 1.87
C ILE A 63 -12.26 4.18 2.94
N GLY A 64 -11.58 4.62 3.99
CA GLY A 64 -12.15 5.49 5.02
C GLY A 64 -12.78 6.75 4.43
N TYR A 65 -12.06 7.44 3.54
CA TYR A 65 -12.59 8.60 2.83
C TYR A 65 -13.83 8.26 1.98
N LEU A 66 -13.78 7.19 1.19
CA LEU A 66 -14.91 6.79 0.34
C LEU A 66 -16.14 6.39 1.16
N THR A 67 -15.97 5.76 2.32
CA THR A 67 -17.08 5.36 3.18
C THR A 67 -17.88 6.53 3.75
N LEU A 68 -17.27 7.72 3.88
CA LEU A 68 -17.96 8.96 4.33
C LEU A 68 -19.10 9.38 3.38
N PHE A 69 -19.03 8.94 2.11
CA PHE A 69 -19.95 9.37 1.06
C PHE A 69 -20.86 8.25 0.56
N GLN A 70 -20.84 7.07 1.19
CA GLN A 70 -21.67 5.93 0.78
C GLN A 70 -23.15 6.08 1.14
N ASN A 71 -23.46 6.84 2.20
CA ASN A 71 -24.82 6.91 2.77
C ASN A 71 -25.47 8.30 2.67
N THR A 72 -24.74 9.31 2.18
CA THR A 72 -25.19 10.71 2.15
C THR A 72 -24.65 11.39 0.90
N GLU A 73 -25.49 12.17 0.22
CA GLU A 73 -25.09 12.97 -0.93
C GLU A 73 -24.09 14.05 -0.47
N PRO A 74 -22.81 14.01 -0.93
CA PRO A 74 -21.79 14.88 -0.40
C PRO A 74 -22.01 16.32 -0.83
N LEU A 75 -22.19 17.20 0.16
CA LEU A 75 -22.03 18.63 -0.07
C LEU A 75 -20.57 18.89 -0.48
N LEU A 76 -20.38 19.63 -1.58
CA LEU A 76 -19.06 19.89 -2.18
C LEU A 76 -17.99 20.39 -1.19
N HIS A 77 -18.38 21.19 -0.20
CA HIS A 77 -17.47 21.71 0.81
C HIS A 77 -16.97 20.63 1.79
N ILE A 78 -17.80 19.63 2.11
CA ILE A 78 -17.41 18.47 2.93
C ILE A 78 -16.45 17.59 2.15
N LEU A 79 -16.73 17.36 0.86
CA LEU A 79 -15.85 16.60 -0.03
C LEU A 79 -14.44 17.22 -0.08
N PHE A 80 -14.36 18.54 -0.29
CA PHE A 80 -13.09 19.25 -0.36
C PHE A 80 -12.32 19.20 0.98
N SER A 81 -13.01 19.45 2.09
CA SER A 81 -12.39 19.41 3.43
C SER A 81 -11.85 18.03 3.78
N GLU A 82 -12.62 16.97 3.53
CA GLU A 82 -12.18 15.59 3.78
C GLU A 82 -11.05 15.16 2.83
N MET A 83 -11.03 15.68 1.59
CA MET A 83 -9.94 15.43 0.64
C MET A 83 -8.63 16.08 1.13
N GLU A 84 -8.68 17.28 1.70
CA GLU A 84 -7.52 17.93 2.31
C GLU A 84 -6.98 17.12 3.50
N VAL A 85 -7.88 16.63 4.37
CA VAL A 85 -7.51 15.74 5.49
C VAL A 85 -6.86 14.45 4.99
N LEU A 86 -7.41 13.83 3.95
CA LEU A 86 -6.84 12.65 3.31
C LEU A 86 -5.42 12.93 2.79
N MET A 87 -5.23 14.03 2.05
CA MET A 87 -3.92 14.42 1.52
C MET A 87 -2.90 14.66 2.63
N MET A 88 -3.30 15.31 3.72
CA MET A 88 -2.43 15.52 4.88
C MET A 88 -2.02 14.19 5.54
N LYS A 89 -2.93 13.23 5.65
CA LYS A 89 -2.62 11.88 6.17
C LYS A 89 -1.65 11.15 5.26
N VAL A 90 -1.86 11.18 3.95
CA VAL A 90 -0.95 10.56 2.96
C VAL A 90 0.44 11.20 3.02
N LEU A 91 0.54 12.52 3.00
CA LEU A 91 1.82 13.23 3.05
C LEU A 91 2.60 12.99 4.34
N ARG A 92 1.92 12.79 5.48
CA ARG A 92 2.56 12.39 6.75
C ARG A 92 3.28 11.04 6.66
N HIS A 93 2.80 10.12 5.82
CA HIS A 93 3.48 8.84 5.62
C HIS A 93 4.74 8.95 4.76
N PHE A 94 4.87 9.98 3.93
CA PHE A 94 6.04 10.24 3.08
C PHE A 94 7.03 11.23 3.68
N SER A 95 6.61 12.05 4.64
CA SER A 95 7.48 12.97 5.37
C SER A 95 8.26 12.22 6.43
N VAL A 96 9.37 11.60 6.00
CA VAL A 96 10.43 11.13 6.87
C VAL A 96 10.85 12.29 7.80
N PRO A 97 10.92 12.12 9.13
CA PRO A 97 11.59 13.10 9.96
C PRO A 97 13.03 13.14 9.51
N ARG A 98 13.46 14.26 8.92
CA ARG A 98 14.86 14.51 8.58
C ARG A 98 15.69 14.18 9.83
N SER A 99 16.41 13.06 9.80
CA SER A 99 17.45 12.79 10.78
C SER A 99 18.43 13.96 10.69
N LEU A 100 18.42 14.81 11.71
CA LEU A 100 19.42 15.86 11.88
C LEU A 100 20.81 15.20 11.82
N PRO A 101 21.74 15.68 10.95
CA PRO A 101 23.10 15.21 11.01
C PRO A 101 23.74 15.85 12.25
N GLY A 102 24.15 15.04 13.23
CA GLY A 102 24.94 15.58 14.33
C GLY A 102 24.89 14.78 15.62
N LYS A 103 25.80 13.81 15.74
CA LYS A 103 26.83 13.87 16.78
C LYS A 103 27.93 12.86 16.43
N LEU A 104 29.00 13.40 15.84
CA LEU A 104 30.34 12.83 16.00
C LEU A 104 30.60 12.65 17.50
N ARG A 105 30.90 11.42 17.89
CA ARG A 105 31.75 11.11 19.02
C ARG A 105 32.78 10.10 18.55
#